data_AF-A0A3N5ZBP8-F1
#
_entry.id   AF-A0A3N5ZBP8-F1
#
_cell.length_a   1.000
_cell.length_b   1.000
_cell.length_c   1.000
_cell.angle_alpha   90.00
_cell.angle_beta   90.00
_cell.angle_gamma   90.00
#
_symmetry.space_group_name_H-M   'P 1'
#
loop_
_entity.id
_entity.type
_entity.pdbx_description
1 polymer ?
#
loop_
_entity_poly.entity_id
_entity_poly.type
_entity_poly.pdbx_seq_one_letter_code
_entity_poly.pdbx_strand_id
1 'polypeptide(L)'
;MAQLISDRRDVDFVLFEQMEAGELSKNKKFAEFDKKTIDLIVTEARNLAIKEILPTQKPGDEGCRLENGKVMVPESFHKINKLYNEGEWLAMTDAPEWGGQGMPKLVSLAA
;
A
#
# COMPACT_ATOMS: atom_id res chain seq x y z
N MET A 1 6.21 -10.56 18.91
CA MET A 1 6.39 -11.60 17.87
C MET A 1 6.83 -10.86 16.62
N ALA A 2 8.02 -11.14 16.07
CA ALA A 2 8.42 -10.56 14.79
C ALA A 2 7.37 -10.95 13.75
N GLN A 3 6.75 -9.97 13.11
CA GLN A 3 5.70 -10.24 12.15
C GLN A 3 6.37 -10.63 10.84
N LEU A 4 6.36 -11.93 10.53
CA LEU A 4 7.21 -12.59 9.53
C LEU A 4 7.12 -12.00 8.10
N ILE A 5 6.14 -11.14 7.83
CA ILE A 5 5.69 -10.78 6.48
C ILE A 5 5.97 -9.30 6.15
N SER A 6 6.23 -8.46 7.16
CA SER A 6 6.56 -7.04 6.96
C SER A 6 7.43 -6.55 8.11
N ASP A 7 8.74 -6.51 7.85
CA ASP A 7 9.72 -5.97 8.78
C ASP A 7 9.79 -4.44 8.65
N ARG A 8 9.11 -3.77 9.58
CA ARG A 8 9.07 -2.31 9.61
C ARG A 8 10.47 -1.72 9.83
N ARG A 9 11.35 -2.39 10.56
CA ARG A 9 12.67 -1.84 10.87
C ARG A 9 13.52 -1.72 9.61
N ASP A 10 13.47 -2.73 8.75
CA ASP A 10 14.19 -2.75 7.47
C ASP A 10 13.65 -1.70 6.51
N VAL A 11 12.31 -1.59 6.38
CA VAL A 11 11.68 -0.53 5.58
C VAL A 11 12.07 0.87 6.06
N ASP A 12 12.06 1.12 7.37
CA ASP A 12 12.46 2.41 7.94
C ASP A 12 13.95 2.70 7.72
N PHE A 13 14.81 1.67 7.80
CA PHE A 13 16.24 1.81 7.50
C PHE A 13 16.44 2.24 6.05
N VAL A 14 15.83 1.53 5.10
CA VAL A 14 15.95 1.87 3.67
C VAL A 14 15.40 3.26 3.39
N LEU A 15 14.21 3.59 3.92
CA LEU A 15 13.58 4.88 3.67
C LEU A 15 14.39 6.04 4.25
N PHE A 16 14.76 5.99 5.53
CA PHE A 16 15.24 7.17 6.24
C PHE A 16 16.75 7.23 6.41
N GLU A 17 17.42 6.08 6.51
CA GLU A 17 18.87 6.03 6.72
C GLU A 17 19.64 5.89 5.39
N GLN A 18 19.11 5.10 4.44
CA GLN A 18 19.78 4.87 3.16
C GLN A 18 19.33 5.84 2.06
N MET A 19 18.02 6.09 1.95
CA MET A 19 17.43 6.89 0.86
C MET A 19 17.06 8.31 1.28
N GLU A 20 17.23 8.65 2.56
CA GLU A 20 16.94 9.99 3.12
C GLU A 20 15.54 10.53 2.74
N ALA A 21 14.52 9.66 2.72
CA ALA A 21 13.18 9.97 2.21
C ALA A 21 12.50 11.15 2.93
N GLY A 22 12.89 11.46 4.17
CA GLY A 22 12.40 12.65 4.89
C GLY A 22 12.76 13.97 4.22
N GLU A 23 13.78 13.98 3.35
CA GLU A 23 14.26 15.15 2.61
C GLU A 23 13.48 15.40 1.33
N LEU A 24 12.60 14.47 0.91
CA LEU A 24 11.78 14.62 -0.29
C LEU A 24 10.90 15.88 -0.24
N SER A 25 10.45 16.27 0.96
CA SER A 25 9.65 17.47 1.20
C SER A 25 10.36 18.78 0.84
N LYS A 26 11.70 18.79 0.72
CA LYS A 26 12.45 19.95 0.21
C LYS A 26 12.18 20.21 -1.27
N ASN A 27 11.74 19.19 -2.03
CA ASN A 27 11.32 19.36 -3.40
C ASN A 27 9.86 19.83 -3.44
N LYS A 28 9.58 20.93 -4.17
CA LYS A 28 8.22 21.47 -4.30
C LYS A 28 7.19 20.44 -4.77
N LYS A 29 7.58 19.48 -5.61
CA LYS A 29 6.69 18.43 -6.10
C LYS A 29 6.23 17.47 -5.00
N PHE A 30 7.05 17.28 -3.97
CA PHE A 30 6.81 16.31 -2.90
C PHE A 30 6.74 16.98 -1.52
N ALA A 31 6.40 18.27 -1.47
CA ALA A 31 6.42 19.07 -0.26
C ALA A 31 5.57 18.49 0.88
N GLU A 32 4.52 17.73 0.55
CA GLU A 32 3.61 17.09 1.51
C GLU A 32 4.16 15.78 2.12
N PHE A 33 5.23 15.23 1.54
CA PHE A 33 5.82 13.95 1.93
C PHE A 33 7.04 14.15 2.83
N ASP A 34 6.83 14.77 3.99
CA ASP A 34 7.83 14.80 5.06
C ASP A 34 7.93 13.43 5.75
N LYS A 35 8.91 13.29 6.64
CA LYS A 35 9.13 12.04 7.40
C LYS A 35 7.87 11.56 8.11
N LYS A 36 7.09 12.46 8.72
CA LYS A 36 5.91 12.11 9.50
C LYS A 36 4.78 11.61 8.59
N THR A 37 4.56 12.25 7.45
CA THR A 37 3.59 11.80 6.44
C THR A 37 3.98 10.43 5.90
N ILE A 38 5.26 10.22 5.55
CA ILE A 38 5.77 8.94 5.06
C ILE A 38 5.59 7.84 6.13
N ASP A 39 5.95 8.13 7.38
CA ASP A 39 5.78 7.18 8.49
C ASP A 39 4.33 6.75 8.69
N LEU A 40 3.38 7.68 8.53
CA LEU A 40 1.95 7.39 8.63
C LEU A 40 1.49 6.48 7.49
N ILE A 41 1.85 6.81 6.24
CA ILE A 41 1.49 6.02 5.06
C ILE A 41 1.97 4.58 5.20
N VAL A 42 3.25 4.36 5.54
CA VAL A 42 3.82 3.02 5.73
C VAL A 42 3.14 2.27 6.88
N THR A 43 2.74 2.98 7.94
CA THR A 43 1.99 2.38 9.05
C THR A 43 0.61 1.88 8.62
N GLU A 44 -0.13 2.70 7.89
CA GLU A 44 -1.48 2.35 7.44
C GLU A 44 -1.47 1.27 6.38
N ALA A 45 -0.54 1.32 5.43
CA ALA A 45 -0.38 0.28 4.42
C ALA A 45 -0.03 -1.07 5.07
N ARG A 46 0.88 -1.06 6.06
CA ARG A 46 1.20 -2.23 6.88
C ARG A 46 -0.02 -2.75 7.66
N ASN A 47 -0.82 -1.86 8.25
CA ASN A 47 -2.04 -2.25 8.96
C ASN A 47 -3.04 -2.93 8.02
N LEU A 48 -3.26 -2.38 6.82
CA LEU A 48 -4.10 -2.98 5.79
C LEU A 48 -3.58 -4.36 5.38
N ALA A 49 -2.27 -4.45 5.10
CA ALA A 49 -1.64 -5.69 4.68
C ALA A 49 -1.82 -6.81 5.71
N ILE A 50 -1.67 -6.51 6.99
CA ILE A 50 -1.74 -7.50 8.07
C ILE A 50 -3.17 -7.86 8.45
N LYS A 51 -4.04 -6.86 8.59
CA LYS A 51 -5.38 -7.06 9.16
C LYS A 51 -6.38 -7.50 8.10
N GLU A 52 -6.17 -7.11 6.86
CA GLU A 52 -7.16 -7.25 5.79
C GLU A 52 -6.64 -8.09 4.63
N ILE A 53 -5.41 -7.87 4.13
CA ILE A 53 -4.87 -8.65 2.98
C ILE A 53 -4.43 -10.05 3.42
N LEU A 54 -3.60 -10.16 4.45
CA LEU A 54 -3.01 -11.43 4.87
C LEU A 54 -4.07 -12.52 5.16
N PRO A 55 -5.19 -12.23 5.85
CA PRO A 55 -6.24 -13.23 6.08
C PRO A 55 -6.88 -13.79 4.80
N THR A 56 -6.78 -13.08 3.66
CA THR A 56 -7.33 -13.55 2.38
C THR A 56 -6.43 -14.57 1.69
N GLN A 57 -5.19 -14.80 2.13
CA GLN A 57 -4.27 -15.71 1.43
C GLN A 57 -4.87 -17.11 1.28
N LYS A 58 -5.26 -17.75 2.38
CA LYS A 58 -5.75 -19.13 2.35
C LYS A 58 -7.11 -19.25 1.65
N PRO A 59 -8.13 -18.42 1.94
CA PRO A 59 -9.40 -18.46 1.21
C PRO A 59 -9.25 -18.08 -0.27
N GLY A 60 -8.30 -17.19 -0.61
CA GLY A 60 -8.04 -16.79 -1.99
C GLY A 60 -7.44 -17.91 -2.84
N ASP A 61 -6.78 -18.89 -2.21
CA ASP A 61 -6.20 -20.06 -2.87
C ASP A 61 -7.26 -21.03 -3.43
N GLU A 62 -8.54 -20.86 -3.08
CA GLU A 62 -9.66 -21.53 -3.74
C GLU A 62 -9.74 -21.21 -5.25
N GLY A 63 -9.14 -20.10 -5.67
CA GLY A 63 -9.01 -19.70 -7.07
C GLY A 63 -10.27 -19.10 -7.68
N CYS A 64 -10.18 -18.72 -8.95
CA CYS A 64 -11.30 -18.14 -9.69
C CYS A 64 -12.11 -19.23 -10.41
N ARG A 65 -13.42 -19.00 -10.57
CA ARG A 65 -14.32 -19.85 -11.37
C ARG A 65 -14.78 -19.12 -12.63
N LEU A 66 -14.92 -19.83 -13.74
CA LEU A 66 -15.51 -19.30 -14.96
C LEU A 66 -16.91 -19.89 -15.15
N GLU A 67 -17.94 -19.07 -15.06
CA GLU A 67 -19.34 -19.48 -15.17
C GLU A 67 -20.05 -18.59 -16.21
N ASN A 68 -20.60 -19.20 -17.27
CA ASN A 68 -21.36 -18.50 -18.32
C ASN A 68 -20.61 -17.28 -18.92
N GLY A 69 -19.30 -17.40 -19.11
CA GLY A 69 -18.45 -16.33 -19.64
C GLY A 69 -18.08 -15.23 -18.62
N LYS A 70 -18.45 -15.39 -17.34
CA LYS A 70 -18.06 -14.48 -16.26
C LYS A 70 -17.07 -15.14 -15.31
N VAL A 71 -16.03 -14.39 -14.94
CA VAL A 71 -15.06 -14.82 -13.93
C VAL A 71 -15.56 -14.41 -12.55
N MET A 72 -15.62 -15.37 -11.63
CA MET A 72 -16.01 -15.20 -10.24
C MET A 72 -14.77 -15.36 -9.36
N VAL A 73 -14.44 -14.34 -8.57
CA VAL A 73 -13.31 -14.35 -7.63
C VAL A 73 -13.78 -14.84 -6.25
N PRO A 74 -12.88 -15.37 -5.40
CA PRO A 74 -13.21 -15.69 -4.01
C PRO A 74 -13.79 -14.50 -3.25
N GLU A 75 -14.84 -14.73 -2.46
CA GLU A 75 -15.53 -13.69 -1.67
C GLU A 75 -14.59 -12.92 -0.73
N SER A 76 -13.51 -13.57 -0.28
CA SER A 76 -12.47 -12.94 0.54
C SER A 76 -11.87 -11.69 -0.11
N PHE A 77 -11.85 -11.60 -1.45
CA PHE A 77 -11.30 -10.45 -2.16
C PHE A 77 -12.24 -9.25 -2.21
N HIS A 78 -13.55 -9.43 -1.99
CA HIS A 78 -14.52 -8.33 -2.13
C HIS A 78 -14.33 -7.24 -1.09
N LYS A 79 -14.15 -7.63 0.18
CA LYS A 79 -13.91 -6.67 1.27
C LYS A 79 -12.60 -5.90 1.05
N ILE A 80 -11.51 -6.61 0.74
CA ILE A 80 -10.22 -5.96 0.54
C ILE A 80 -10.22 -5.07 -0.70
N ASN A 81 -10.83 -5.48 -1.81
CA ASN A 81 -10.96 -4.62 -2.99
C ASN A 81 -11.67 -3.30 -2.65
N LYS A 82 -12.75 -3.37 -1.85
CA LYS A 82 -13.44 -2.17 -1.38
C LYS A 82 -12.51 -1.28 -0.52
N LEU A 83 -11.84 -1.83 0.48
CA LEU A 83 -10.92 -1.08 1.34
C LEU A 83 -9.72 -0.52 0.57
N TYR A 84 -9.21 -1.25 -0.41
CA TYR A 84 -8.08 -0.85 -1.23
C TYR A 84 -8.44 0.35 -2.12
N ASN A 85 -9.67 0.37 -2.64
CA ASN A 85 -10.21 1.51 -3.39
C ASN A 85 -10.52 2.70 -2.48
N GLU A 86 -11.16 2.48 -1.32
CA GLU A 86 -11.50 3.54 -0.34
C GLU A 86 -10.25 4.21 0.25
N GLY A 87 -9.14 3.49 0.36
CA GLY A 87 -7.84 4.05 0.76
C GLY A 87 -6.99 4.58 -0.41
N GLU A 88 -7.54 4.61 -1.63
CA GLU A 88 -6.89 5.16 -2.83
C GLU A 88 -5.54 4.52 -3.17
N TRP A 89 -5.33 3.25 -2.77
CA TRP A 89 -4.04 2.56 -2.89
C TRP A 89 -3.69 2.16 -4.34
N LEU A 90 -4.66 2.17 -5.27
CA LEU A 90 -4.45 1.88 -6.69
C LEU A 90 -3.66 2.96 -7.43
N ALA A 91 -3.75 4.22 -6.99
CA ALA A 91 -3.28 5.39 -7.74
C ALA A 91 -2.32 6.25 -6.90
N MET A 92 -1.54 5.60 -6.02
CA MET A 92 -0.66 6.30 -5.07
C MET A 92 0.26 7.32 -5.75
N THR A 93 0.87 6.96 -6.88
CA THR A 93 1.85 7.83 -7.56
C THR A 93 1.26 8.70 -8.66
N ASP A 94 0.01 8.47 -9.02
CA ASP A 94 -0.62 9.14 -10.15
C ASP A 94 -0.90 10.61 -9.82
N ALA A 95 -1.03 11.44 -10.85
CA ALA A 95 -1.14 12.88 -10.66
C ALA A 95 -2.50 13.24 -10.02
N PRO A 96 -2.54 14.20 -9.06
CA PRO A 96 -3.78 14.61 -8.42
C PRO A 96 -4.86 15.11 -9.39
N GLU A 97 -4.49 15.71 -10.53
CA GLU A 97 -5.48 16.12 -11.54
C GLU A 97 -6.30 14.96 -12.14
N TRP A 98 -5.82 13.72 -12.01
CA TRP A 98 -6.51 12.50 -12.46
C TRP A 98 -7.04 11.66 -11.29
N GLY A 99 -7.01 12.19 -10.06
CA GLY A 99 -7.47 11.50 -8.85
C GLY A 99 -6.44 10.59 -8.20
N GLY A 100 -5.15 10.74 -8.52
CA GLY A 100 -4.07 10.06 -7.81
C GLY A 100 -3.58 10.83 -6.57
N GLN A 101 -2.74 10.20 -5.76
CA GLN A 101 -2.24 10.81 -4.52
C GLN A 101 -0.91 11.58 -4.70
N GLY A 102 -0.27 11.52 -5.88
CA GLY A 102 0.97 12.24 -6.17
C GLY A 102 2.20 11.77 -5.36
N MET A 103 2.14 10.61 -4.73
CA MET A 103 3.21 10.10 -3.89
C MET A 103 4.54 9.91 -4.65
N PRO A 104 5.69 10.14 -3.99
CA PRO A 104 6.97 9.70 -4.51
C PRO A 104 6.96 8.20 -4.74
N LYS A 105 7.55 7.73 -5.85
CA LYS A 105 7.62 6.30 -6.16
C LYS A 105 8.29 5.49 -5.05
N LEU A 106 9.28 6.07 -4.38
CA LEU A 106 9.95 5.46 -3.23
C LEU A 106 8.97 5.13 -2.10
N VAL A 107 8.07 6.07 -1.76
CA VAL A 107 7.10 5.89 -0.68
C VAL A 107 6.05 4.85 -1.08
N SER A 108 5.56 4.90 -2.33
CA SER A 108 4.60 3.92 -2.86
C SER A 108 5.16 2.49 -2.94
N LEU A 109 6.48 2.30 -2.99
CA LEU A 109 7.08 0.96 -2.95
C LEU A 109 7.24 0.42 -1.52
N ALA A 110 7.26 1.31 -0.53
CA ALA A 110 7.36 0.97 0.88
C ALA A 110 6.00 0.76 1.56
N ALA A 111 4.95 1.40 1.00
CA ALA A 111 3.55 1.20 1.36
C ALA A 111 3.04 -0.12 0.77
#